data_AF-A0A068UQ34-F1
#
_entry.id   AF-A0A068UQ34-F1
#
_cell.length_a   1.000
_cell.length_b   1.000
_cell.length_c   1.000
_cell.angle_alpha   90.00
_cell.angle_beta   90.00
_cell.angle_gamma   90.00
#
_symmetry.space_group_name_H-M   'P 1'
#
loop_
_entity.id
_entity.type
_entity.pdbx_description
1 polymer ?
#
loop_
_entity_poly.entity_id
_entity_poly.type
_entity_poly.pdbx_seq_one_letter_code
_entity_poly.pdbx_strand_id
1 'polypeptide(L)'
;MHGLSRLGSGVNSTPSTSSSSSVSPPSSPRNRRSRNNKNSIITIGGGVERLGFAVISTVYRRRGVLLLAPLLYISVMLLYMGTVGFDSVVSRNGGNGDDLTRPGSLYRSPQVFEKLWPFMEAESNGSSSNLIMNVWTLKPRQSWKPCIHQTASHAELPKSNGFLIIEANGGLNQQRLSICDAVAVAGLLNATLVIPMFHFNSVWRDSSKFGDIFDEDFFIYALRNRVEIVRGLPEAVLQHFDHNISNIVNLRLKAWSSPTYYLQKVVPKIVELGAVRVAPFSNRLAHAVPPNIQGLRCLSNFEALRFSESIRMLAAKMVDRMVKNSSKSGGKYISVHLRFEEDMVAFSCCVYDGGEEEKREMDIARERSWRGKFRRRGRIIRPGANRRDGKCPLTPLEVGMMLRGMGFDNNTFIYVAAGKIYQAEKYMAPLKQMFPHLETKDTLASPEELAPFKGHSSRLAALDYTVCLHSEVFVSTQGGNFPHFLVGHRRYLYEGHAKTIKPDKRKLALLFDNPNIRWKDFKRQLQDMLRHSDVKGVETRKPSGSLYTYPMPDCMCKHADGRNDNGNTTGLS
;
A
#
# COMPACT_ATOMS: atom_id res chain seq x y z
N MET A 1 1.26 -6.32 9.33
CA MET A 1 0.13 -7.25 9.06
C MET A 1 0.68 -8.66 8.79
N HIS A 2 -0.16 -9.60 8.35
CA HIS A 2 0.04 -11.06 8.32
C HIS A 2 0.20 -11.73 9.70
N GLY A 3 -0.80 -12.55 10.00
CA GLY A 3 -0.81 -13.61 11.00
C GLY A 3 -1.95 -14.55 10.63
N LEU A 4 -1.68 -15.83 10.37
CA LEU A 4 -2.72 -16.82 10.10
C LEU A 4 -3.20 -17.39 11.43
N SER A 5 -4.48 -17.27 11.72
CA SER A 5 -5.13 -18.07 12.76
C SER A 5 -5.59 -19.39 12.14
N ARG A 6 -4.96 -20.50 12.52
CA ARG A 6 -5.56 -21.83 12.38
C ARG A 6 -6.35 -22.15 13.66
N LEU A 7 -7.48 -22.80 13.50
CA LEU A 7 -8.25 -23.38 14.59
C LEU A 7 -7.51 -24.59 15.18
N GLY A 8 -7.72 -24.84 16.46
CA GLY A 8 -7.38 -26.09 17.14
C GLY A 8 -8.58 -26.49 17.99
N SER A 9 -9.12 -27.68 17.75
CA SER A 9 -10.34 -28.19 18.38
C SER A 9 -10.02 -29.02 19.63
N GLY A 10 -11.03 -29.29 20.45
CA GLY A 10 -10.98 -30.37 21.43
C GLY A 10 -12.28 -30.53 22.21
N VAL A 11 -12.84 -31.74 22.18
CA VAL A 11 -13.57 -32.43 23.26
C VAL A 11 -13.84 -33.87 22.81
N ASN A 12 -13.48 -34.83 23.68
CA ASN A 12 -13.86 -36.26 23.78
C ASN A 12 -13.68 -37.23 22.60
N SER A 13 -13.02 -38.36 22.89
CA SER A 13 -12.97 -39.58 22.07
C SER A 13 -12.44 -40.78 22.87
N THR A 14 -13.22 -41.86 23.04
CA THR A 14 -12.81 -43.22 23.48
C THR A 14 -14.04 -44.17 23.43
N PRO A 15 -13.88 -45.52 23.40
CA PRO A 15 -13.03 -46.27 22.46
C PRO A 15 -13.67 -47.59 21.95
N SER A 16 -13.19 -48.14 20.82
CA SER A 16 -13.28 -49.59 20.54
C SER A 16 -12.20 -50.03 19.52
N THR A 17 -11.93 -51.34 19.45
CA THR A 17 -10.72 -51.93 18.84
C THR A 17 -11.02 -52.94 17.73
N SER A 18 -10.17 -53.04 16.69
CA SER A 18 -9.75 -54.34 16.11
C SER A 18 -8.68 -54.26 14.98
N SER A 19 -7.98 -55.39 14.85
CA SER A 19 -7.15 -55.99 13.78
C SER A 19 -7.70 -55.93 12.34
N SER A 20 -6.97 -56.19 11.23
CA SER A 20 -5.53 -56.46 10.95
C SER A 20 -5.23 -56.48 9.41
N SER A 21 -3.96 -56.73 9.03
CA SER A 21 -3.41 -57.39 7.81
C SER A 21 -4.33 -57.82 6.62
N SER A 22 -3.95 -57.82 5.33
CA SER A 22 -2.61 -57.76 4.68
C SER A 22 -2.63 -57.71 3.13
N VAL A 23 -1.55 -57.16 2.53
CA VAL A 23 -0.88 -57.55 1.23
C VAL A 23 -1.64 -57.39 -0.12
N SER A 24 -0.91 -56.97 -1.17
CA SER A 24 -1.32 -57.05 -2.59
C SER A 24 -0.11 -57.07 -3.56
N PRO A 25 -0.07 -57.97 -4.55
CA PRO A 25 0.75 -57.82 -5.76
C PRO A 25 -0.03 -58.26 -7.06
N PRO A 26 0.58 -58.46 -8.26
CA PRO A 26 0.92 -57.34 -9.16
C PRO A 26 0.66 -57.59 -10.69
N SER A 27 1.08 -56.62 -11.52
CA SER A 27 1.56 -56.79 -12.93
C SER A 27 0.56 -56.88 -14.10
N SER A 28 1.05 -56.48 -15.29
CA SER A 28 0.34 -56.45 -16.60
C SER A 28 1.22 -57.05 -17.72
N PRO A 29 0.68 -57.54 -18.86
CA PRO A 29 1.50 -58.01 -19.99
C PRO A 29 1.20 -57.42 -21.40
N ARG A 30 2.27 -56.94 -22.05
CA ARG A 30 2.68 -57.12 -23.48
C ARG A 30 1.79 -56.70 -24.69
N ASN A 31 2.30 -55.69 -25.40
CA ASN A 31 2.77 -55.69 -26.81
C ASN A 31 1.98 -56.36 -27.97
N ARG A 32 1.87 -55.62 -29.09
CA ARG A 32 2.06 -56.14 -30.47
C ARG A 32 2.77 -55.12 -31.38
N ARG A 33 3.29 -55.58 -32.54
CA ARG A 33 4.10 -54.82 -33.53
C ARG A 33 3.39 -54.76 -34.90
N SER A 34 3.82 -53.85 -35.78
CA SER A 34 3.84 -54.10 -37.24
C SER A 34 5.06 -53.45 -37.93
N ARG A 35 5.26 -53.78 -39.23
CA ARG A 35 6.31 -53.28 -40.17
C ARG A 35 5.61 -52.44 -41.27
N ASN A 36 6.22 -51.85 -42.31
CA ASN A 36 7.54 -51.95 -42.98
C ASN A 36 7.86 -50.52 -43.58
N ASN A 37 8.73 -50.19 -44.56
CA ASN A 37 9.61 -50.93 -45.49
C ASN A 37 10.98 -50.21 -45.67
N LYS A 38 11.23 -49.52 -46.81
CA LYS A 38 12.56 -49.03 -47.28
C LYS A 38 12.50 -47.92 -48.34
N ASN A 39 13.56 -47.09 -48.41
CA ASN A 39 14.42 -46.78 -49.58
C ASN A 39 15.29 -45.52 -49.25
N SER A 40 16.64 -45.55 -49.15
CA SER A 40 17.73 -45.77 -50.15
C SER A 40 18.12 -44.49 -50.91
N ILE A 41 19.40 -44.06 -51.07
CA ILE A 41 20.76 -44.58 -50.72
C ILE A 41 21.75 -43.38 -50.72
N ILE A 42 22.86 -43.41 -49.93
CA ILE A 42 24.25 -43.01 -50.30
C ILE A 42 25.21 -43.29 -49.11
N THR A 43 26.47 -43.67 -49.40
CA THR A 43 27.48 -44.08 -48.41
C THR A 43 28.84 -43.40 -48.66
N ILE A 44 29.42 -42.78 -47.63
CA ILE A 44 30.87 -42.54 -47.49
C ILE A 44 31.22 -42.78 -45.99
N GLY A 45 32.43 -43.25 -45.68
CA GLY A 45 32.90 -43.51 -44.31
C GLY A 45 33.24 -42.24 -43.50
N GLY A 46 33.70 -42.33 -42.25
CA GLY A 46 33.98 -43.52 -41.44
C GLY A 46 34.64 -43.13 -40.10
N GLY A 47 34.88 -44.11 -39.22
CA GLY A 47 35.67 -43.96 -37.97
C GLY A 47 35.02 -43.19 -36.81
N VAL A 48 34.50 -41.98 -37.05
CA VAL A 48 34.23 -40.98 -35.99
C VAL A 48 33.03 -41.33 -35.08
N GLU A 49 31.92 -41.85 -35.61
CA GLU A 49 30.70 -42.08 -34.82
C GLU A 49 30.85 -43.07 -33.66
N ARG A 50 31.72 -44.09 -33.82
CA ARG A 50 31.95 -45.10 -32.76
C ARG A 50 32.61 -44.49 -31.53
N LEU A 51 33.41 -43.43 -31.69
CA LEU A 51 34.01 -42.71 -30.57
C LEU A 51 32.95 -41.87 -29.84
N GLY A 52 32.06 -41.20 -30.59
CA GLY A 52 30.94 -40.42 -30.03
C GLY A 52 30.02 -41.26 -29.15
N PHE A 53 29.60 -42.43 -29.62
CA PHE A 53 28.76 -43.34 -28.83
C PHE A 53 29.47 -43.90 -27.59
N ALA A 54 30.77 -44.18 -27.67
CA ALA A 54 31.56 -44.62 -26.51
C ALA A 54 31.64 -43.52 -25.42
N VAL A 55 31.86 -42.26 -25.81
CA VAL A 55 31.88 -41.11 -24.89
C VAL A 55 30.50 -40.90 -24.25
N ILE A 56 29.43 -40.87 -25.05
CA ILE A 56 28.05 -40.67 -24.54
C ILE A 56 27.65 -41.79 -23.56
N SER A 57 27.97 -43.04 -23.88
CA SER A 57 27.71 -44.20 -23.00
C SER A 57 28.49 -44.09 -21.68
N THR A 58 29.77 -43.69 -21.73
CA THR A 58 30.63 -43.53 -20.55
C THR A 58 30.14 -42.38 -19.64
N VAL A 59 29.70 -41.27 -20.24
CA VAL A 59 29.06 -40.14 -19.54
C VAL A 59 27.76 -40.57 -18.85
N TYR A 60 26.89 -41.32 -19.53
CA TYR A 60 25.65 -41.82 -18.94
C TYR A 60 25.84 -42.85 -17.82
N ARG A 61 26.94 -43.62 -17.83
CA ARG A 61 27.23 -44.65 -16.83
C ARG A 61 27.81 -44.10 -15.52
N ARG A 62 28.24 -42.83 -15.46
CA ARG A 62 28.78 -42.16 -14.26
C ARG A 62 27.83 -41.14 -13.61
N ARG A 63 26.51 -41.41 -13.63
CA ARG A 63 25.44 -40.50 -13.14
C ARG A 63 25.54 -40.04 -11.67
N GLY A 64 26.34 -40.68 -10.81
CA GLY A 64 26.63 -40.15 -9.46
C GLY A 64 27.63 -38.97 -9.47
N VAL A 65 28.59 -38.96 -10.38
CA VAL A 65 29.73 -38.01 -10.35
C VAL A 65 29.34 -36.64 -10.92
N LEU A 66 28.49 -36.60 -11.96
CA LEU A 66 28.00 -35.35 -12.55
C LEU A 66 26.95 -34.62 -11.69
N LEU A 67 26.40 -35.26 -10.66
CA LEU A 67 25.61 -34.59 -9.61
C LEU A 67 26.52 -34.07 -8.48
N LEU A 68 27.65 -34.73 -8.22
CA LEU A 68 28.67 -34.24 -7.29
C LEU A 68 29.45 -33.05 -7.85
N ALA A 69 29.69 -32.94 -9.16
CA ALA A 69 30.46 -31.83 -9.72
C ALA A 69 29.84 -30.43 -9.42
N PRO A 70 28.52 -30.18 -9.59
CA PRO A 70 27.88 -28.95 -9.14
C PRO A 70 27.91 -28.75 -7.63
N LEU A 71 27.75 -29.82 -6.83
CA LEU A 71 27.76 -29.74 -5.37
C LEU A 71 29.16 -29.45 -4.81
N LEU A 72 30.20 -30.03 -5.41
CA LEU A 72 31.60 -29.73 -5.13
C LEU A 72 31.96 -28.33 -5.62
N TYR A 73 31.51 -27.91 -6.80
CA TYR A 73 31.70 -26.52 -7.26
C TYR A 73 31.04 -25.52 -6.31
N ILE A 74 29.81 -25.78 -5.85
CA ILE A 74 29.12 -24.96 -4.83
C ILE A 74 29.86 -25.01 -3.49
N SER A 75 30.35 -26.18 -3.05
CA SER A 75 31.08 -26.32 -1.78
C SER A 75 32.45 -25.61 -1.82
N VAL A 76 33.17 -25.72 -2.93
CA VAL A 76 34.44 -25.03 -3.19
C VAL A 76 34.21 -23.54 -3.38
N MET A 77 33.12 -23.10 -4.01
CA MET A 77 32.74 -21.69 -4.08
C MET A 77 32.31 -21.14 -2.71
N LEU A 78 31.65 -21.92 -1.85
CA LEU A 78 31.33 -21.51 -0.48
C LEU A 78 32.57 -21.46 0.42
N LEU A 79 33.56 -22.34 0.20
CA LEU A 79 34.87 -22.27 0.85
C LEU A 79 35.72 -21.10 0.32
N TYR A 80 35.70 -20.84 -0.99
CA TYR A 80 36.43 -19.75 -1.64
C TYR A 80 35.85 -18.37 -1.28
N MET A 81 34.52 -18.24 -1.25
CA MET A 81 33.82 -17.07 -0.67
C MET A 81 33.93 -17.02 0.87
N GLY A 82 34.49 -18.05 1.50
CA GLY A 82 34.87 -18.10 2.91
C GLY A 82 36.33 -17.74 3.19
N THR A 83 37.21 -17.72 2.17
CA THR A 83 38.63 -17.39 2.29
C THR A 83 39.04 -16.12 1.53
N VAL A 84 38.35 -15.76 0.44
CA VAL A 84 38.50 -14.48 -0.25
C VAL A 84 37.54 -13.48 0.35
N GLY A 85 38.01 -12.73 1.34
CA GLY A 85 37.25 -11.65 1.97
C GLY A 85 36.99 -10.50 1.00
N PHE A 86 35.75 -10.36 0.53
CA PHE A 86 35.27 -9.05 0.08
C PHE A 86 35.03 -8.16 1.31
N ASP A 87 35.75 -7.04 1.40
CA ASP A 87 35.68 -6.07 2.50
C ASP A 87 34.38 -5.25 2.53
N SER A 88 33.26 -5.95 2.68
CA SER A 88 32.13 -5.42 3.44
C SER A 88 32.39 -5.75 4.92
N VAL A 89 32.75 -4.75 5.73
CA VAL A 89 33.16 -4.94 7.13
C VAL A 89 31.99 -5.45 7.99
N VAL A 90 31.90 -6.78 8.07
CA VAL A 90 31.03 -7.53 8.96
C VAL A 90 31.89 -8.09 10.09
N SER A 91 32.04 -7.29 11.14
CA SER A 91 32.71 -7.67 12.39
C SER A 91 32.22 -9.05 12.88
N ARG A 92 33.04 -10.09 12.76
CA ARG A 92 32.82 -11.40 13.41
C ARG A 92 33.18 -11.35 14.90
N ASN A 93 32.73 -10.30 15.59
CA ASN A 93 32.73 -10.21 17.04
C ASN A 93 31.27 -10.16 17.52
N GLY A 94 30.83 -11.23 18.19
CA GLY A 94 29.46 -11.42 18.65
C GLY A 94 29.11 -10.61 19.91
N GLY A 95 29.31 -9.29 19.89
CA GLY A 95 28.92 -8.39 20.96
C GLY A 95 27.74 -7.50 20.56
N ASN A 96 26.82 -7.22 21.50
CA ASN A 96 25.65 -6.36 21.26
C ASN A 96 26.00 -4.86 21.03
N GLY A 97 27.27 -4.46 21.09
CA GLY A 97 27.70 -3.06 20.92
C GLY A 97 27.81 -2.56 19.48
N ASP A 98 28.05 -3.44 18.49
CA ASP A 98 28.47 -3.03 17.13
C ASP A 98 27.34 -2.46 16.24
N ASP A 99 26.10 -2.39 16.76
CA ASP A 99 24.96 -1.72 16.11
C ASP A 99 24.76 -0.27 16.61
N LEU A 100 25.41 0.12 17.73
CA LEU A 100 25.32 1.46 18.35
C LEU A 100 26.34 2.46 17.80
N THR A 101 27.45 1.97 17.24
CA THR A 101 28.59 2.77 16.75
C THR A 101 28.43 3.29 15.33
N ARG A 102 27.49 2.72 14.56
CA ARG A 102 27.30 3.02 13.13
C ARG A 102 26.45 4.29 12.97
N PRO A 103 26.77 5.24 12.06
CA PRO A 103 25.92 6.42 11.84
C PRO A 103 24.48 6.09 11.44
N GLY A 104 23.52 6.87 11.95
CA GLY A 104 22.09 6.72 11.71
C GLY A 104 21.40 5.67 12.59
N SER A 105 22.06 5.23 13.66
CA SER A 105 21.58 4.16 14.54
C SER A 105 20.94 4.70 15.81
N LEU A 106 21.43 5.83 16.32
CA LEU A 106 20.96 6.42 17.56
C LEU A 106 19.89 7.48 17.29
N TYR A 107 19.03 7.70 18.27
CA TYR A 107 18.13 8.84 18.30
C TYR A 107 18.85 10.01 18.99
N ARG A 108 19.49 10.87 18.19
CA ARG A 108 20.14 12.12 18.65
C ARG A 108 19.42 13.38 18.16
N SER A 109 18.16 13.21 17.76
CA SER A 109 17.30 14.27 17.22
C SER A 109 17.16 15.48 18.17
N PRO A 110 17.09 15.32 19.51
CA PRO A 110 17.11 16.45 20.45
C PRO A 110 18.42 17.26 20.41
N GLN A 111 19.58 16.60 20.43
CA GLN A 111 20.89 17.30 20.41
C GLN A 111 21.18 17.96 19.04
N VAL A 112 20.60 17.43 17.96
CA VAL A 112 20.59 18.09 16.64
C VAL A 112 19.66 19.30 16.67
N PHE A 113 18.50 19.21 17.31
CA PHE A 113 17.54 20.32 17.41
C PHE A 113 18.11 21.49 18.21
N GLU A 114 18.62 21.26 19.42
CA GLU A 114 19.20 22.29 20.31
C GLU A 114 20.26 23.14 19.58
N LYS A 115 21.13 22.50 18.79
CA LYS A 115 22.19 23.16 18.03
C LYS A 115 21.74 23.83 16.74
N LEU A 116 20.64 23.39 16.13
CA LEU A 116 20.11 23.99 14.90
C LEU A 116 19.03 25.06 15.18
N TRP A 117 18.37 25.03 16.34
CA TRP A 117 17.27 25.92 16.70
C TRP A 117 17.59 27.42 16.52
N PRO A 118 18.73 27.97 17.01
CA PRO A 118 19.04 29.39 16.83
C PRO A 118 19.12 29.82 15.35
N PHE A 119 19.55 28.92 14.46
CA PHE A 119 19.60 29.18 13.02
C PHE A 119 18.20 29.10 12.37
N MET A 120 17.33 28.20 12.85
CA MET A 120 15.93 28.14 12.41
C MET A 120 15.16 29.38 12.85
N GLU A 121 15.36 29.83 14.08
CA GLU A 121 14.73 31.02 14.66
C GLU A 121 15.16 32.29 13.91
N ALA A 122 16.48 32.49 13.71
CA ALA A 122 17.02 33.61 12.95
C ALA A 122 16.48 33.70 11.50
N GLU A 123 16.34 32.57 10.79
CA GLU A 123 15.75 32.57 9.44
C GLU A 123 14.25 32.93 9.45
N SER A 124 13.52 32.61 10.53
CA SER A 124 12.10 32.98 10.66
C SER A 124 11.93 34.50 10.70
N ASN A 125 12.84 35.18 11.42
CA ASN A 125 12.78 36.62 11.66
C ASN A 125 13.28 37.45 10.45
N GLY A 126 14.00 36.82 9.51
CA GLY A 126 14.57 37.47 8.33
C GLY A 126 13.82 37.28 7.00
N SER A 127 12.80 36.41 6.93
CA SER A 127 12.07 36.10 5.68
C SER A 127 10.66 36.66 5.66
N SER A 128 10.45 37.73 4.90
CA SER A 128 9.11 38.26 4.56
C SER A 128 8.46 37.60 3.34
N SER A 129 9.10 36.59 2.73
CA SER A 129 8.63 35.98 1.48
C SER A 129 7.68 34.79 1.72
N ASN A 130 6.62 34.67 0.91
CA ASN A 130 5.63 33.58 0.98
C ASN A 130 6.23 32.24 0.49
N LEU A 131 7.01 31.58 1.35
CA LEU A 131 7.85 30.43 1.01
C LEU A 131 7.08 29.24 0.42
N ILE A 132 5.82 29.00 0.82
CA ILE A 132 4.96 27.93 0.25
C ILE A 132 4.86 28.02 -1.30
N MET A 133 4.94 29.22 -1.87
CA MET A 133 4.99 29.44 -3.33
C MET A 133 6.40 29.17 -3.90
N ASN A 134 7.44 29.69 -3.25
CA ASN A 134 8.81 29.78 -3.78
C ASN A 134 9.66 28.52 -3.55
N VAL A 135 9.22 27.60 -2.69
CA VAL A 135 9.93 26.36 -2.33
C VAL A 135 10.00 25.32 -3.47
N TRP A 136 9.26 25.51 -4.57
CA TRP A 136 9.07 24.52 -5.64
C TRP A 136 9.61 24.99 -6.99
N THR A 137 10.31 24.10 -7.71
CA THR A 137 11.06 24.46 -8.92
C THR A 137 10.42 23.99 -10.23
N LEU A 138 9.47 23.06 -10.19
CA LEU A 138 8.90 22.43 -11.39
C LEU A 138 7.45 22.86 -11.62
N LYS A 139 7.20 23.48 -12.78
CA LYS A 139 5.86 23.44 -13.41
C LYS A 139 5.78 22.17 -14.26
N PRO A 140 4.71 21.36 -14.18
CA PRO A 140 4.55 20.19 -15.05
C PRO A 140 4.60 20.59 -16.53
N ARG A 141 5.38 19.87 -17.35
CA ARG A 141 5.52 20.14 -18.79
C ARG A 141 4.30 19.72 -19.62
N GLN A 142 3.44 18.86 -19.08
CA GLN A 142 2.19 18.40 -19.69
C GLN A 142 1.18 18.20 -18.56
N SER A 143 0.00 18.80 -18.68
CA SER A 143 -1.14 18.55 -17.79
C SER A 143 -1.87 17.27 -18.19
N TRP A 144 -2.47 16.61 -17.19
CA TRP A 144 -3.36 15.47 -17.37
C TRP A 144 -4.76 15.84 -16.92
N LYS A 145 -5.79 15.29 -17.55
CA LYS A 145 -7.17 15.42 -17.10
C LYS A 145 -7.80 14.06 -16.79
N PRO A 146 -8.72 13.98 -15.82
CA PRO A 146 -9.73 12.93 -15.76
C PRO A 146 -10.31 12.66 -17.16
N CYS A 147 -10.28 11.40 -17.59
CA CYS A 147 -10.80 11.01 -18.91
C CYS A 147 -11.44 9.63 -18.94
N ILE A 148 -11.77 9.07 -17.77
CA ILE A 148 -12.38 7.75 -17.59
C ILE A 148 -13.50 7.58 -18.63
N HIS A 149 -13.27 6.75 -19.65
CA HIS A 149 -14.02 6.85 -20.90
C HIS A 149 -15.54 6.74 -20.66
N GLN A 150 -16.25 7.84 -20.92
CA GLN A 150 -17.71 7.91 -20.92
C GLN A 150 -18.31 7.29 -22.20
N THR A 151 -17.66 6.27 -22.75
CA THR A 151 -18.17 5.41 -23.84
C THR A 151 -19.26 4.47 -23.30
N ALA A 152 -20.29 5.05 -22.71
CA ALA A 152 -21.58 4.44 -22.51
C ALA A 152 -22.48 4.99 -23.62
N SER A 153 -22.65 4.22 -24.68
CA SER A 153 -23.93 4.28 -25.40
C SER A 153 -25.05 4.04 -24.37
N HIS A 154 -26.23 4.61 -24.60
CA HIS A 154 -27.41 4.41 -23.74
C HIS A 154 -28.03 2.99 -23.91
N ALA A 155 -27.20 1.99 -24.18
CA ALA A 155 -27.60 0.59 -24.21
C ALA A 155 -27.80 0.08 -22.78
N GLU A 156 -28.83 -0.72 -22.58
CA GLU A 156 -29.08 -1.42 -21.32
C GLU A 156 -27.92 -2.38 -20.99
N LEU A 157 -27.67 -2.63 -19.70
CA LEU A 157 -26.68 -3.62 -19.29
C LEU A 157 -27.16 -5.03 -19.69
N PRO A 158 -26.27 -5.88 -20.25
CA PRO A 158 -26.66 -7.24 -20.63
C PRO A 158 -27.02 -8.06 -19.38
N LYS A 159 -28.02 -8.93 -19.51
CA LYS A 159 -28.58 -9.74 -18.41
C LYS A 159 -27.48 -10.35 -17.52
N SER A 160 -27.58 -10.06 -16.23
CA SER A 160 -26.62 -10.49 -15.21
C SER A 160 -26.51 -12.02 -15.10
N ASN A 161 -25.29 -12.50 -14.85
CA ASN A 161 -24.98 -13.89 -14.53
C ASN A 161 -25.34 -14.28 -13.08
N GLY A 162 -25.80 -13.34 -12.26
CA GLY A 162 -26.19 -13.55 -10.86
C GLY A 162 -25.54 -12.56 -9.89
N PHE A 163 -25.75 -12.78 -8.59
CA PHE A 163 -25.42 -11.82 -7.54
C PHE A 163 -24.08 -12.09 -6.85
N LEU A 164 -23.24 -11.07 -6.78
CA LEU A 164 -21.94 -11.11 -6.12
C LEU A 164 -21.99 -10.35 -4.79
N ILE A 165 -21.78 -11.08 -3.68
CA ILE A 165 -21.69 -10.52 -2.33
C ILE A 165 -20.23 -10.52 -1.88
N ILE A 166 -19.72 -9.39 -1.39
CA ILE A 166 -18.34 -9.28 -0.89
C ILE A 166 -18.26 -8.65 0.49
N GLU A 167 -17.35 -9.16 1.32
CA GLU A 167 -17.03 -8.59 2.64
C GLU A 167 -15.70 -7.84 2.60
N ALA A 168 -15.77 -6.51 2.67
CA ALA A 168 -14.59 -5.65 2.60
C ALA A 168 -13.93 -5.50 3.98
N ASN A 169 -12.77 -6.13 4.17
CA ASN A 169 -12.09 -6.16 5.47
C ASN A 169 -10.90 -5.21 5.58
N GLY A 170 -10.86 -4.47 6.70
CA GLY A 170 -9.76 -3.59 7.10
C GLY A 170 -10.31 -2.30 7.70
N GLY A 171 -9.54 -1.22 7.62
CA GLY A 171 -10.03 0.15 7.85
C GLY A 171 -10.24 0.88 6.53
N LEU A 172 -10.77 2.12 6.56
CA LEU A 172 -11.18 2.93 5.42
C LEU A 172 -10.48 2.65 4.07
N ASN A 173 -9.17 2.85 3.99
CA ASN A 173 -8.42 2.73 2.72
C ASN A 173 -8.18 1.27 2.26
N GLN A 174 -8.39 0.28 3.14
CA GLN A 174 -8.43 -1.15 2.77
C GLN A 174 -9.84 -1.56 2.31
N GLN A 175 -10.88 -0.98 2.89
CA GLN A 175 -12.26 -1.13 2.40
C GLN A 175 -12.36 -0.53 1.00
N ARG A 176 -11.88 0.72 0.79
CA ARG A 176 -11.83 1.39 -0.52
C ARG A 176 -11.17 0.54 -1.62
N LEU A 177 -9.99 -0.03 -1.34
CA LEU A 177 -9.33 -1.00 -2.23
C LEU A 177 -10.23 -2.19 -2.58
N SER A 178 -10.88 -2.76 -1.57
CA SER A 178 -11.70 -3.96 -1.70
C SER A 178 -13.00 -3.69 -2.47
N ILE A 179 -13.59 -2.49 -2.34
CA ILE A 179 -14.76 -2.05 -3.11
C ILE A 179 -14.39 -1.82 -4.58
N CYS A 180 -13.28 -1.13 -4.85
CA CYS A 180 -12.83 -0.86 -6.22
C CYS A 180 -12.49 -2.17 -6.97
N ASP A 181 -11.86 -3.13 -6.29
CA ASP A 181 -11.65 -4.47 -6.81
C ASP A 181 -12.97 -5.25 -6.98
N ALA A 182 -13.98 -5.04 -6.13
CA ALA A 182 -15.27 -5.72 -6.25
C ALA A 182 -16.12 -5.22 -7.44
N VAL A 183 -16.18 -3.91 -7.67
CA VAL A 183 -16.80 -3.34 -8.88
C VAL A 183 -16.10 -3.86 -10.15
N ALA A 184 -14.77 -3.96 -10.11
CA ALA A 184 -13.98 -4.52 -11.20
C ALA A 184 -14.23 -6.02 -11.42
N VAL A 185 -14.43 -6.82 -10.35
CA VAL A 185 -14.86 -8.23 -10.48
C VAL A 185 -16.28 -8.33 -11.01
N ALA A 186 -17.23 -7.52 -10.52
CA ALA A 186 -18.62 -7.56 -10.95
C ALA A 186 -18.76 -7.30 -12.46
N GLY A 187 -18.11 -6.25 -12.98
CA GLY A 187 -18.07 -5.98 -14.43
C GLY A 187 -17.25 -6.99 -15.25
N LEU A 188 -16.24 -7.64 -14.66
CA LEU A 188 -15.52 -8.75 -15.31
C LEU A 188 -16.38 -10.02 -15.44
N LEU A 189 -17.27 -10.27 -14.47
CA LEU A 189 -18.13 -11.45 -14.40
C LEU A 189 -19.51 -11.24 -15.07
N ASN A 190 -19.81 -10.02 -15.52
CA ASN A 190 -21.18 -9.55 -15.81
C ASN A 190 -22.18 -9.94 -14.71
N ALA A 191 -21.86 -9.57 -13.46
CA ALA A 191 -22.60 -9.93 -12.26
C ALA A 191 -23.13 -8.69 -11.53
N THR A 192 -24.29 -8.82 -10.90
CA THR A 192 -24.91 -7.77 -10.10
C THR A 192 -24.19 -7.67 -8.75
N LEU A 193 -23.64 -6.51 -8.41
CA LEU A 193 -22.94 -6.31 -7.15
C LEU A 193 -23.93 -5.96 -6.04
N VAL A 194 -23.96 -6.76 -4.98
CA VAL A 194 -24.62 -6.34 -3.73
C VAL A 194 -23.70 -5.37 -2.98
N ILE A 195 -24.25 -4.31 -2.40
CA ILE A 195 -23.47 -3.28 -1.68
C ILE A 195 -22.47 -3.92 -0.69
N PRO A 196 -21.17 -3.60 -0.78
CA PRO A 196 -20.11 -4.24 0.02
C PRO A 196 -20.35 -4.23 1.54
N MET A 197 -20.37 -5.43 2.13
CA MET A 197 -20.62 -5.61 3.55
C MET A 197 -19.37 -5.31 4.38
N PHE A 198 -19.53 -4.53 5.46
CA PHE A 198 -18.47 -4.26 6.44
C PHE A 198 -18.76 -4.98 7.77
N HIS A 199 -17.87 -5.91 8.14
CA HIS A 199 -17.89 -6.53 9.48
C HIS A 199 -17.08 -5.73 10.49
N PHE A 200 -17.52 -5.76 11.76
CA PHE A 200 -16.81 -5.12 12.87
C PHE A 200 -15.36 -5.60 12.94
N ASN A 201 -14.41 -4.67 12.88
CA ASN A 201 -13.00 -5.01 12.87
C ASN A 201 -12.39 -4.76 14.26
N SER A 202 -11.93 -5.81 14.94
CA SER A 202 -11.39 -5.72 16.30
C SER A 202 -10.12 -4.88 16.45
N VAL A 203 -9.40 -4.59 15.35
CA VAL A 203 -8.24 -3.67 15.34
C VAL A 203 -8.68 -2.22 15.26
N TRP A 204 -9.61 -1.91 14.36
CA TRP A 204 -10.10 -0.55 14.11
C TRP A 204 -11.25 -0.13 15.05
N ARG A 205 -11.86 -1.11 15.74
CA ARG A 205 -13.02 -1.01 16.65
C ARG A 205 -14.23 -0.29 16.06
N ASP A 206 -14.37 -0.38 14.75
CA ASP A 206 -15.37 0.33 13.97
C ASP A 206 -16.51 -0.61 13.56
N SER A 207 -17.75 -0.18 13.80
CA SER A 207 -18.99 -0.89 13.48
C SER A 207 -19.67 -0.42 12.19
N SER A 208 -19.18 0.69 11.60
CA SER A 208 -19.77 1.39 10.46
C SER A 208 -20.08 0.49 9.25
N LYS A 209 -21.17 0.78 8.55
CA LYS A 209 -21.63 0.18 7.30
C LYS A 209 -21.19 0.99 6.08
N PHE A 210 -21.67 0.60 4.90
CA PHE A 210 -21.37 1.30 3.65
C PHE A 210 -21.86 2.75 3.70
N GLY A 211 -23.17 2.97 3.88
CA GLY A 211 -23.80 4.29 3.98
C GLY A 211 -23.26 5.22 5.09
N ASP A 212 -22.73 4.67 6.19
CA ASP A 212 -22.12 5.47 7.26
C ASP A 212 -20.84 6.19 6.80
N ILE A 213 -20.12 5.60 5.83
CA ILE A 213 -18.81 6.05 5.34
C ILE A 213 -18.90 6.64 3.93
N PHE A 214 -19.73 6.06 3.06
CA PHE A 214 -19.82 6.39 1.64
C PHE A 214 -21.25 6.75 1.25
N ASP A 215 -21.38 7.59 0.23
CA ASP A 215 -22.65 7.96 -0.39
C ASP A 215 -23.16 6.78 -1.25
N GLU A 216 -24.09 5.98 -0.70
CA GLU A 216 -24.60 4.76 -1.33
C GLU A 216 -25.41 5.05 -2.59
N ASP A 217 -26.22 6.10 -2.55
CA ASP A 217 -27.11 6.51 -3.64
C ASP A 217 -26.28 7.05 -4.82
N PHE A 218 -25.28 7.90 -4.54
CA PHE A 218 -24.35 8.34 -5.56
C PHE A 218 -23.48 7.19 -6.10
N PHE A 219 -23.07 6.24 -5.24
CA PHE A 219 -22.26 5.08 -5.67
C PHE A 219 -23.02 4.19 -6.66
N ILE A 220 -24.30 3.89 -6.40
CA ILE A 220 -25.19 3.17 -7.33
C ILE A 220 -25.39 4.00 -8.60
N TYR A 221 -25.76 5.29 -8.45
CA TYR A 221 -26.00 6.20 -9.57
C TYR A 221 -24.79 6.30 -10.52
N ALA A 222 -23.59 6.48 -10.00
CA ALA A 222 -22.36 6.69 -10.78
C ALA A 222 -21.90 5.44 -11.55
N LEU A 223 -22.32 4.25 -11.13
CA LEU A 223 -21.91 2.97 -11.73
C LEU A 223 -22.99 2.32 -12.60
N ARG A 224 -24.25 2.81 -12.57
CA ARG A 224 -25.43 2.22 -13.24
C ARG A 224 -25.27 1.88 -14.73
N ASN A 225 -24.47 2.63 -15.49
CA ASN A 225 -24.22 2.38 -16.93
C ASN A 225 -23.02 1.43 -17.19
N ARG A 226 -22.48 0.79 -16.13
CA ARG A 226 -21.21 0.03 -16.17
C ARG A 226 -21.25 -1.26 -15.35
N VAL A 227 -21.91 -1.25 -14.20
CA VAL A 227 -22.12 -2.39 -13.31
C VAL A 227 -23.48 -2.19 -12.63
N GLU A 228 -24.34 -3.21 -12.62
CA GLU A 228 -25.59 -3.18 -11.86
C GLU A 228 -25.28 -3.35 -10.37
N ILE A 229 -25.83 -2.47 -9.51
CA ILE A 229 -25.58 -2.47 -8.07
C ILE A 229 -26.89 -2.40 -7.30
N VAL A 230 -27.06 -3.29 -6.33
CA VAL A 230 -28.26 -3.41 -5.49
C VAL A 230 -27.92 -3.33 -4.00
N ARG A 231 -28.80 -2.72 -3.20
CA ARG A 231 -28.59 -2.55 -1.75
C ARG A 231 -28.59 -3.88 -0.99
N GLY A 232 -29.41 -4.82 -1.44
CA GLY A 232 -29.51 -6.20 -0.94
C GLY A 232 -29.89 -7.16 -2.05
N LEU A 233 -29.93 -8.46 -1.75
CA LEU A 233 -30.49 -9.44 -2.68
C LEU A 233 -32.01 -9.23 -2.85
N PRO A 234 -32.57 -9.48 -4.05
CA PRO A 234 -34.02 -9.57 -4.22
C PRO A 234 -34.62 -10.70 -3.40
N GLU A 235 -35.86 -10.54 -2.93
CA GLU A 235 -36.55 -11.51 -2.06
C GLU A 235 -36.65 -12.91 -2.71
N ALA A 236 -36.99 -12.97 -4.00
CA ALA A 236 -37.02 -14.21 -4.76
C ALA A 236 -35.65 -14.91 -4.89
N VAL A 237 -34.53 -14.21 -4.64
CA VAL A 237 -33.20 -14.83 -4.56
C VAL A 237 -32.92 -15.28 -3.13
N LEU A 238 -33.31 -14.49 -2.12
CA LEU A 238 -33.18 -14.86 -0.70
C LEU A 238 -33.98 -16.11 -0.33
N GLN A 239 -35.14 -16.33 -0.94
CA GLN A 239 -35.97 -17.53 -0.75
C GLN A 239 -35.23 -18.83 -1.10
N HIS A 240 -34.34 -18.82 -2.10
CA HIS A 240 -33.50 -19.98 -2.46
C HIS A 240 -32.40 -20.31 -1.42
N PHE A 241 -32.24 -19.46 -0.39
CA PHE A 241 -31.25 -19.61 0.67
C PHE A 241 -31.86 -19.49 2.07
N ASP A 242 -33.14 -19.84 2.22
CA ASP A 242 -33.89 -19.78 3.49
C ASP A 242 -33.90 -18.37 4.13
N HIS A 243 -33.84 -17.33 3.30
CA HIS A 243 -33.67 -15.92 3.67
C HIS A 243 -32.36 -15.61 4.44
N ASN A 244 -31.37 -16.52 4.39
CA ASN A 244 -30.14 -16.45 5.18
C ASN A 244 -28.89 -16.35 4.30
N ILE A 245 -28.25 -15.18 4.30
CA ILE A 245 -26.98 -14.90 3.59
C ILE A 245 -25.81 -15.82 4.06
N SER A 246 -25.96 -16.53 5.17
CA SER A 246 -25.01 -17.56 5.64
C SER A 246 -25.10 -18.88 4.88
N ASN A 247 -26.23 -19.18 4.25
CA ASN A 247 -26.44 -20.39 3.45
C ASN A 247 -25.83 -20.23 2.03
N ILE A 248 -25.56 -18.99 1.60
CA ILE A 248 -24.91 -18.67 0.32
C ILE A 248 -23.44 -19.11 0.33
N VAL A 249 -23.03 -19.85 -0.71
CA VAL A 249 -21.70 -20.44 -0.83
C VAL A 249 -20.59 -19.38 -0.78
N ASN A 250 -19.73 -19.48 0.23
CA ASN A 250 -18.58 -18.60 0.45
C ASN A 250 -17.31 -19.10 -0.27
N LEU A 251 -17.02 -18.53 -1.44
CA LEU A 251 -15.87 -18.88 -2.27
C LEU A 251 -14.55 -18.31 -1.70
N ARG A 252 -13.66 -19.20 -1.24
CA ARG A 252 -12.34 -18.82 -0.69
C ARG A 252 -11.30 -18.60 -1.80
N LEU A 253 -11.36 -17.45 -2.46
CA LEU A 253 -10.47 -17.10 -3.57
C LEU A 253 -9.01 -16.88 -3.11
N LYS A 254 -8.04 -17.22 -3.96
CA LYS A 254 -6.61 -16.92 -3.75
C LYS A 254 -6.38 -15.39 -3.73
N ALA A 255 -5.29 -14.95 -3.11
CA ALA A 255 -4.86 -13.56 -3.23
C ALA A 255 -4.30 -13.30 -4.63
N TRP A 256 -4.53 -12.10 -5.17
CA TRP A 256 -4.07 -11.68 -6.51
C TRP A 256 -4.48 -12.61 -7.66
N SER A 257 -5.68 -13.22 -7.61
CA SER A 257 -6.19 -14.07 -8.68
C SER A 257 -6.34 -13.30 -10.01
N SER A 258 -5.95 -13.95 -11.11
CA SER A 258 -6.06 -13.40 -12.47
C SER A 258 -7.51 -13.33 -12.96
N PRO A 259 -7.83 -12.49 -13.95
CA PRO A 259 -9.16 -12.46 -14.58
C PRO A 259 -9.64 -13.83 -15.05
N THR A 260 -8.75 -14.62 -15.67
CA THR A 260 -9.04 -15.99 -16.14
C THR A 260 -9.45 -16.92 -15.00
N TYR A 261 -8.88 -16.77 -13.79
CA TYR A 261 -9.28 -17.56 -12.62
C TYR A 261 -10.70 -17.21 -12.17
N TYR A 262 -11.09 -15.93 -12.20
CA TYR A 262 -12.46 -15.51 -11.93
C TYR A 262 -13.45 -16.09 -12.95
N LEU A 263 -13.14 -15.96 -14.25
CA LEU A 263 -13.95 -16.52 -15.32
C LEU A 263 -14.11 -18.06 -15.22
N GLN A 264 -13.05 -18.79 -14.89
CA GLN A 264 -13.05 -20.26 -14.83
C GLN A 264 -13.54 -20.86 -13.49
N LYS A 265 -13.63 -20.08 -12.41
CA LYS A 265 -13.96 -20.60 -11.06
C LYS A 265 -15.09 -19.87 -10.33
N VAL A 266 -15.47 -18.67 -10.77
CA VAL A 266 -16.57 -17.91 -10.17
C VAL A 266 -17.79 -17.86 -11.09
N VAL A 267 -17.64 -17.65 -12.40
CA VAL A 267 -18.77 -17.65 -13.35
C VAL A 267 -19.58 -18.96 -13.31
N PRO A 268 -18.98 -20.16 -13.31
CA PRO A 268 -19.78 -21.39 -13.24
C PRO A 268 -20.61 -21.46 -11.96
N LYS A 269 -20.09 -20.98 -10.82
CA LYS A 269 -20.78 -21.04 -9.53
C LYS A 269 -21.81 -19.93 -9.32
N ILE A 270 -21.64 -18.74 -9.89
CA ILE A 270 -22.66 -17.69 -9.81
C ILE A 270 -23.87 -18.01 -10.70
N VAL A 271 -23.65 -18.64 -11.86
CA VAL A 271 -24.73 -19.11 -12.74
C VAL A 271 -25.43 -20.35 -12.18
N GLU A 272 -24.69 -21.30 -11.60
CA GLU A 272 -25.25 -22.51 -10.97
C GLU A 272 -26.09 -22.22 -9.72
N LEU A 273 -25.71 -21.21 -8.92
CA LEU A 273 -26.30 -20.94 -7.60
C LEU A 273 -27.14 -19.65 -7.57
N GLY A 274 -27.15 -18.84 -8.62
CA GLY A 274 -27.79 -17.52 -8.67
C GLY A 274 -27.09 -16.43 -7.82
N ALA A 275 -26.45 -16.79 -6.70
CA ALA A 275 -25.67 -15.89 -5.86
C ALA A 275 -24.41 -16.57 -5.29
N VAL A 276 -23.32 -15.81 -5.15
CA VAL A 276 -22.09 -16.25 -4.46
C VAL A 276 -21.54 -15.19 -3.52
N ARG A 277 -20.97 -15.66 -2.40
CA ARG A 277 -20.35 -14.82 -1.37
C ARG A 277 -18.83 -14.97 -1.44
N VAL A 278 -18.08 -13.89 -1.26
CA VAL A 278 -16.61 -13.92 -1.23
C VAL A 278 -16.10 -13.22 0.02
N ALA A 279 -15.72 -14.03 1.02
CA ALA A 279 -15.36 -13.52 2.34
C ALA A 279 -14.06 -14.16 2.89
N PRO A 280 -13.08 -13.38 3.38
CA PRO A 280 -12.98 -11.92 3.30
C PRO A 280 -12.42 -11.47 1.94
N PHE A 281 -13.02 -10.45 1.36
CA PHE A 281 -12.56 -9.81 0.13
C PHE A 281 -11.54 -8.71 0.46
N SER A 282 -10.27 -8.97 0.16
CA SER A 282 -9.18 -8.00 0.22
C SER A 282 -8.01 -8.52 -0.62
N ASN A 283 -7.47 -7.70 -1.53
CA ASN A 283 -6.37 -8.07 -2.42
C ASN A 283 -6.61 -9.39 -3.19
N ARG A 284 -7.85 -9.61 -3.65
CA ARG A 284 -8.28 -10.85 -4.34
C ARG A 284 -8.15 -10.78 -5.86
N LEU A 285 -8.17 -9.60 -6.46
CA LEU A 285 -8.02 -9.41 -7.90
C LEU A 285 -6.59 -8.94 -8.23
N ALA A 286 -5.97 -9.49 -9.27
CA ALA A 286 -4.64 -9.11 -9.72
C ALA A 286 -4.51 -7.61 -10.06
N HIS A 287 -3.31 -7.03 -9.98
CA HIS A 287 -3.05 -5.66 -10.44
C HIS A 287 -3.18 -5.51 -11.97
N ALA A 288 -2.86 -6.56 -12.72
CA ALA A 288 -3.06 -6.63 -14.17
C ALA A 288 -4.42 -7.25 -14.49
N VAL A 289 -5.28 -6.46 -15.12
CA VAL A 289 -6.61 -6.82 -15.64
C VAL A 289 -6.84 -6.04 -16.95
N PRO A 290 -7.81 -6.40 -17.81
CA PRO A 290 -8.06 -5.71 -19.07
C PRO A 290 -8.36 -4.21 -18.90
N PRO A 291 -8.09 -3.35 -19.91
CA PRO A 291 -8.20 -1.88 -19.77
C PRO A 291 -9.59 -1.38 -19.33
N ASN A 292 -10.67 -1.97 -19.85
CA ASN A 292 -12.04 -1.66 -19.42
C ASN A 292 -12.26 -1.98 -17.92
N ILE A 293 -11.66 -3.05 -17.41
CA ILE A 293 -11.73 -3.46 -16.00
C ILE A 293 -10.83 -2.59 -15.10
N GLN A 294 -9.71 -2.05 -15.61
CA GLN A 294 -8.99 -0.97 -14.90
C GLN A 294 -9.85 0.31 -14.86
N GLY A 295 -10.55 0.63 -15.94
CA GLY A 295 -11.51 1.75 -16.00
C GLY A 295 -12.59 1.67 -14.92
N LEU A 296 -13.09 0.47 -14.59
CA LEU A 296 -14.00 0.27 -13.46
C LEU A 296 -13.35 0.58 -12.10
N ARG A 297 -12.08 0.22 -11.88
CA ARG A 297 -11.34 0.62 -10.67
C ARG A 297 -11.14 2.13 -10.60
N CYS A 298 -10.85 2.78 -11.74
CA CYS A 298 -10.75 4.24 -11.82
C CYS A 298 -12.08 4.91 -11.44
N LEU A 299 -13.18 4.51 -12.09
CA LEU A 299 -14.51 5.07 -11.90
C LEU A 299 -14.99 4.87 -10.45
N SER A 300 -14.83 3.65 -9.93
CA SER A 300 -15.15 3.33 -8.53
C SER A 300 -14.33 4.18 -7.56
N ASN A 301 -13.01 4.30 -7.78
CA ASN A 301 -12.13 4.95 -6.81
C ASN A 301 -12.20 6.47 -6.79
N PHE A 302 -12.29 7.13 -7.96
CA PHE A 302 -12.12 8.57 -8.07
C PHE A 302 -13.44 9.33 -8.24
N GLU A 303 -14.48 8.71 -8.82
CA GLU A 303 -15.78 9.35 -9.02
C GLU A 303 -16.85 8.84 -8.06
N ALA A 304 -17.08 7.52 -8.03
CA ALA A 304 -18.24 6.92 -7.38
C ALA A 304 -18.12 6.83 -5.84
N LEU A 305 -16.93 6.50 -5.29
CA LEU A 305 -16.70 6.41 -3.85
C LEU A 305 -16.51 7.78 -3.20
N ARG A 306 -17.61 8.55 -3.15
CA ARG A 306 -17.75 9.77 -2.36
C ARG A 306 -18.05 9.39 -0.91
N PHE A 307 -17.53 10.15 0.05
CA PHE A 307 -17.91 9.95 1.46
C PHE A 307 -19.37 10.33 1.70
N SER A 308 -19.98 9.77 2.76
CA SER A 308 -21.35 10.08 3.16
C SER A 308 -21.53 11.58 3.48
N GLU A 309 -22.76 12.09 3.36
CA GLU A 309 -23.05 13.52 3.53
C GLU A 309 -22.56 14.08 4.87
N SER A 310 -22.77 13.34 5.98
CA SER A 310 -22.29 13.73 7.30
C SER A 310 -20.78 14.00 7.34
N ILE A 311 -19.99 13.14 6.70
CA ILE A 311 -18.54 13.29 6.59
C ILE A 311 -18.20 14.46 5.67
N ARG A 312 -18.86 14.57 4.50
CA ARG A 312 -18.64 15.66 3.54
C ARG A 312 -18.86 17.03 4.15
N MET A 313 -19.97 17.24 4.86
CA MET A 313 -20.32 18.54 5.46
C MET A 313 -19.30 18.98 6.51
N LEU A 314 -18.93 18.10 7.44
CA LEU A 314 -17.94 18.46 8.47
C LEU A 314 -16.54 18.62 7.86
N ALA A 315 -16.14 17.75 6.94
CA ALA A 315 -14.85 17.86 6.28
C ALA A 315 -14.71 19.14 5.45
N ALA A 316 -15.77 19.59 4.78
CA ALA A 316 -15.80 20.88 4.09
C ALA A 316 -15.57 22.04 5.08
N LYS A 317 -16.35 22.11 6.17
CA LYS A 317 -16.16 23.09 7.25
C LYS A 317 -14.72 23.11 7.79
N MET A 318 -14.08 21.93 7.95
CA MET A 318 -12.70 21.82 8.42
C MET A 318 -11.69 22.37 7.40
N VAL A 319 -11.91 22.13 6.10
CA VAL A 319 -11.11 22.73 5.02
C VAL A 319 -11.32 24.25 4.98
N ASP A 320 -12.56 24.73 5.07
CA ASP A 320 -12.88 26.17 5.07
C ASP A 320 -12.22 26.89 6.26
N ARG A 321 -12.20 26.26 7.44
CA ARG A 321 -11.49 26.75 8.63
C ARG A 321 -9.96 26.78 8.42
N MET A 322 -9.36 25.73 7.84
CA MET A 322 -7.94 25.76 7.46
C MET A 322 -7.63 26.89 6.46
N VAL A 323 -8.45 27.06 5.43
CA VAL A 323 -8.30 28.11 4.40
C VAL A 323 -8.44 29.51 5.01
N LYS A 324 -9.41 29.72 5.90
CA LYS A 324 -9.62 30.98 6.61
C LYS A 324 -8.45 31.31 7.57
N ASN A 325 -8.00 30.33 8.36
CA ASN A 325 -6.88 30.51 9.29
C ASN A 325 -5.59 30.80 8.50
N SER A 326 -5.32 30.07 7.42
CA SER A 326 -4.19 30.28 6.50
C SER A 326 -4.38 31.40 5.47
N SER A 327 -5.28 32.35 5.70
CA SER A 327 -5.53 33.50 4.82
C SER A 327 -4.26 34.32 4.52
N LYS A 328 -3.33 34.46 5.48
CA LYS A 328 -2.02 35.12 5.28
C LYS A 328 -1.16 34.48 4.18
N SER A 329 -1.25 33.16 3.99
CA SER A 329 -0.56 32.41 2.93
C SER A 329 -1.47 32.17 1.70
N GLY A 330 -2.56 32.93 1.57
CA GLY A 330 -3.52 32.80 0.46
C GLY A 330 -4.39 31.55 0.56
N GLY A 331 -4.72 31.11 1.78
CA GLY A 331 -5.50 29.89 2.04
C GLY A 331 -4.69 28.59 1.94
N LYS A 332 -3.35 28.69 1.84
CA LYS A 332 -2.46 27.56 1.59
C LYS A 332 -1.87 27.04 2.90
N TYR A 333 -2.17 25.78 3.19
CA TYR A 333 -1.68 25.04 4.34
C TYR A 333 -1.01 23.72 3.92
N ILE A 334 -0.17 23.19 4.80
CA ILE A 334 0.43 21.85 4.66
C ILE A 334 -0.41 20.86 5.46
N SER A 335 -0.53 19.61 5.00
CA SER A 335 -1.06 18.52 5.81
C SER A 335 -0.01 17.43 6.04
N VAL A 336 0.07 16.92 7.28
CA VAL A 336 1.05 15.92 7.71
C VAL A 336 0.31 14.69 8.23
N HIS A 337 0.41 13.57 7.52
CA HIS A 337 0.00 12.27 8.04
C HIS A 337 1.11 11.69 8.94
N LEU A 338 0.96 11.93 10.24
CA LEU A 338 1.93 11.66 11.30
C LEU A 338 1.61 10.34 12.02
N ARG A 339 2.31 9.27 11.63
CA ARG A 339 2.07 7.92 12.16
C ARG A 339 3.02 7.58 13.33
N PHE A 340 2.90 8.32 14.45
CA PHE A 340 3.70 8.17 15.69
C PHE A 340 2.85 7.70 16.89
N GLU A 341 1.96 6.73 16.67
CA GLU A 341 1.09 6.15 17.70
C GLU A 341 1.73 4.92 18.39
N GLU A 342 1.25 4.59 19.60
CA GLU A 342 1.76 3.50 20.45
C GLU A 342 1.98 2.19 19.69
N ASP A 343 1.04 1.77 18.84
CA ASP A 343 1.15 0.51 18.08
C ASP A 343 2.32 0.53 17.09
N MET A 344 2.62 1.69 16.51
CA MET A 344 3.65 1.86 15.49
C MET A 344 5.03 2.02 16.10
N VAL A 345 5.13 2.75 17.22
CA VAL A 345 6.34 2.82 18.04
C VAL A 345 6.69 1.40 18.53
N ALA A 346 5.75 0.71 19.18
CA ALA A 346 5.94 -0.64 19.72
C ALA A 346 6.31 -1.68 18.63
N PHE A 347 5.62 -1.67 17.48
CA PHE A 347 5.88 -2.59 16.37
C PHE A 347 7.23 -2.36 15.70
N SER A 348 7.70 -1.11 15.63
CA SER A 348 8.97 -0.76 14.96
C SER A 348 10.20 -1.36 15.64
N CYS A 349 10.12 -1.62 16.96
CA CYS A 349 11.26 -1.98 17.80
C CYS A 349 12.45 -1.02 17.65
N CYS A 350 12.15 0.27 17.48
CA CYS A 350 13.11 1.35 17.64
C CYS A 350 13.16 1.80 19.10
N VAL A 351 14.14 2.66 19.44
CA VAL A 351 14.31 3.29 20.75
C VAL A 351 14.49 4.79 20.52
N TYR A 352 13.86 5.61 21.35
CA TYR A 352 13.89 7.07 21.29
C TYR A 352 14.49 7.63 22.60
N ASP A 353 13.84 8.62 23.23
CA ASP A 353 14.34 9.36 24.40
C ASP A 353 13.53 9.10 25.69
N GLY A 354 12.73 8.03 25.76
CA GLY A 354 12.03 7.59 26.97
C GLY A 354 12.72 6.46 27.76
N GLY A 355 13.93 6.06 27.37
CA GLY A 355 14.80 5.17 28.15
C GLY A 355 14.20 3.80 28.49
N GLU A 356 14.49 3.31 29.71
CA GLU A 356 13.99 2.01 30.20
C GLU A 356 12.47 2.00 30.42
N GLU A 357 11.83 3.16 30.66
CA GLU A 357 10.38 3.26 30.77
C GLU A 357 9.69 3.04 29.41
N GLU A 358 10.09 3.77 28.37
CA GLU A 358 9.62 3.55 26.99
C GLU A 358 9.84 2.08 26.58
N LYS A 359 11.02 1.53 26.85
CA LYS A 359 11.34 0.13 26.56
C LYS A 359 10.37 -0.83 27.24
N ARG A 360 10.02 -0.60 28.52
CA ARG A 360 9.03 -1.38 29.29
C ARG A 360 7.62 -1.22 28.74
N GLU A 361 7.16 0.01 28.50
CA GLU A 361 5.84 0.30 27.91
C GLU A 361 5.69 -0.37 26.55
N MET A 362 6.69 -0.22 25.67
CA MET A 362 6.67 -0.78 24.33
C MET A 362 6.74 -2.30 24.34
N ASP A 363 7.32 -2.94 25.35
CA ASP A 363 7.28 -4.40 25.52
C ASP A 363 5.90 -4.90 25.98
N ILE A 364 5.24 -4.17 26.89
CA ILE A 364 3.85 -4.45 27.29
C ILE A 364 2.92 -4.28 26.09
N ALA A 365 3.05 -3.20 25.33
CA ALA A 365 2.30 -2.96 24.10
C ALA A 365 2.57 -4.03 23.02
N ARG A 366 3.83 -4.48 22.88
CA ARG A 366 4.21 -5.57 21.96
C ARG A 366 3.53 -6.89 22.32
N GLU A 367 3.49 -7.23 23.62
CA GLU A 367 2.89 -8.47 24.11
C GLU A 367 1.36 -8.44 23.97
N ARG A 368 0.73 -7.37 24.47
CA ARG A 368 -0.73 -7.12 24.36
C ARG A 368 -1.24 -7.24 22.92
N SER A 369 -0.53 -6.64 21.96
CA SER A 369 -0.99 -6.50 20.58
C SER A 369 -0.57 -7.65 19.64
N TRP A 370 0.49 -8.42 19.97
CA TRP A 370 0.99 -9.49 19.08
C TRP A 370 1.36 -10.82 19.76
N ARG A 371 1.03 -11.04 21.04
CA ARG A 371 1.06 -12.34 21.75
C ARG A 371 2.32 -13.19 21.47
N GLY A 372 3.42 -12.86 22.13
CA GLY A 372 4.70 -13.55 22.06
C GLY A 372 5.46 -13.40 20.74
N LYS A 373 4.89 -12.79 19.68
CA LYS A 373 5.53 -12.64 18.36
C LYS A 373 6.93 -12.00 18.42
N PHE A 374 7.17 -11.11 19.37
CA PHE A 374 8.46 -10.43 19.56
C PHE A 374 9.43 -11.18 20.49
N ARG A 375 8.93 -12.13 21.30
CA ARG A 375 9.68 -12.95 22.26
C ARG A 375 9.96 -14.38 21.77
N ARG A 376 9.68 -14.69 20.49
CA ARG A 376 9.94 -16.01 19.90
C ARG A 376 11.44 -16.32 19.89
N ARG A 377 11.82 -17.53 20.32
CA ARG A 377 13.22 -18.04 20.31
C ARG A 377 13.86 -17.80 18.93
N GLY A 378 15.08 -17.26 18.93
CA GLY A 378 15.83 -16.91 17.72
C GLY A 378 15.49 -15.55 17.09
N ARG A 379 14.44 -14.83 17.55
CA ARG A 379 14.12 -13.49 17.04
C ARG A 379 14.91 -12.41 17.78
N ILE A 380 16.00 -11.94 17.16
CA ILE A 380 16.80 -10.82 17.66
C ILE A 380 16.16 -9.48 17.26
N ILE A 381 16.08 -8.53 18.19
CA ILE A 381 15.71 -7.13 17.94
C ILE A 381 16.99 -6.30 17.79
N ARG A 382 17.06 -5.46 16.75
CA ARG A 382 18.19 -4.55 16.46
C ARG A 382 17.67 -3.13 16.18
N PRO A 383 17.54 -2.26 17.20
CA PRO A 383 16.94 -0.94 17.04
C PRO A 383 17.73 -0.03 16.09
N GLY A 384 19.06 -0.03 16.18
CA GLY A 384 19.93 0.79 15.32
C GLY A 384 19.80 0.40 13.84
N ALA A 385 19.85 -0.89 13.54
CA ALA A 385 19.56 -1.40 12.20
C ALA A 385 18.15 -1.02 11.71
N ASN A 386 17.13 -1.06 12.57
CA ASN A 386 15.78 -0.63 12.18
C ASN A 386 15.68 0.87 11.88
N ARG A 387 16.48 1.71 12.55
CA ARG A 387 16.58 3.15 12.30
C ARG A 387 17.31 3.45 10.99
N ARG A 388 18.51 2.89 10.79
CA ARG A 388 19.26 2.99 9.52
C ARG A 388 18.48 2.50 8.31
N ASP A 389 17.69 1.43 8.45
CA ASP A 389 16.83 0.90 7.39
C ASP A 389 15.64 1.81 7.01
N GLY A 390 15.33 2.82 7.84
CA GLY A 390 14.18 3.71 7.69
C GLY A 390 12.84 3.09 8.14
N LYS A 391 12.87 2.07 9.01
CA LYS A 391 11.65 1.39 9.48
C LYS A 391 10.92 2.17 10.58
N CYS A 392 11.66 2.87 11.43
CA CYS A 392 11.09 3.67 12.53
C CYS A 392 10.06 4.69 12.01
N PRO A 393 8.95 4.91 12.74
CA PRO A 393 8.26 6.21 12.74
C PRO A 393 9.23 7.38 12.90
N LEU A 394 8.89 8.53 12.31
CA LEU A 394 9.57 9.79 12.64
C LEU A 394 8.87 10.42 13.83
N THR A 395 9.63 10.97 14.80
CA THR A 395 9.05 11.75 15.89
C THR A 395 8.50 13.09 15.37
N PRO A 396 7.57 13.77 16.06
CA PRO A 396 7.07 15.06 15.60
C PRO A 396 8.18 16.12 15.59
N LEU A 397 9.17 16.01 16.49
CA LEU A 397 10.43 16.77 16.46
C LEU A 397 11.20 16.57 15.13
N GLU A 398 11.44 15.32 14.73
CA GLU A 398 12.13 15.00 13.46
C GLU A 398 11.37 15.54 12.24
N VAL A 399 10.04 15.47 12.26
CA VAL A 399 9.18 16.03 11.21
C VAL A 399 9.28 17.56 11.18
N GLY A 400 9.28 18.22 12.34
CA GLY A 400 9.46 19.66 12.42
C GLY A 400 10.80 20.11 11.85
N MET A 401 11.90 19.48 12.30
CA MET A 401 13.25 19.80 11.80
C MET A 401 13.38 19.56 10.30
N MET A 402 12.79 18.46 9.79
CA MET A 402 12.71 18.17 8.36
C MET A 402 12.01 19.31 7.59
N LEU A 403 10.85 19.79 8.07
CA LEU A 403 10.11 20.87 7.43
C LEU A 403 10.85 22.21 7.50
N ARG A 404 11.45 22.56 8.66
CA ARG A 404 12.29 23.76 8.81
C ARG A 404 13.45 23.75 7.82
N GLY A 405 14.18 22.63 7.71
CA GLY A 405 15.29 22.48 6.76
C GLY A 405 14.86 22.35 5.29
N MET A 406 13.60 22.01 5.01
CA MET A 406 13.01 22.10 3.67
C MET A 406 12.66 23.55 3.26
N GLY A 407 12.67 24.50 4.20
CA GLY A 407 12.37 25.91 3.94
C GLY A 407 10.94 26.33 4.33
N PHE A 408 10.27 25.58 5.19
CA PHE A 408 9.02 26.03 5.83
C PHE A 408 9.33 26.79 7.13
N ASP A 409 8.53 27.82 7.42
CA ASP A 409 8.73 28.79 8.50
C ASP A 409 7.69 28.64 9.62
N ASN A 410 7.81 29.42 10.69
CA ASN A 410 6.84 29.43 11.80
C ASN A 410 5.46 29.99 11.41
N ASN A 411 5.37 30.77 10.33
CA ASN A 411 4.10 31.27 9.76
C ASN A 411 3.33 30.20 8.95
N THR A 412 3.97 29.06 8.64
CA THR A 412 3.38 27.97 7.87
C THR A 412 2.30 27.25 8.67
N PHE A 413 1.05 27.30 8.17
CA PHE A 413 -0.09 26.58 8.73
C PHE A 413 0.01 25.07 8.43
N ILE A 414 -0.14 24.23 9.45
CA ILE A 414 -0.01 22.77 9.35
C ILE A 414 -1.21 22.06 9.98
N TYR A 415 -1.91 21.25 9.18
CA TYR A 415 -2.87 20.25 9.67
C TYR A 415 -2.18 18.91 9.97
N VAL A 416 -2.41 18.32 11.14
CA VAL A 416 -1.85 17.02 11.54
C VAL A 416 -2.92 15.93 11.54
N ALA A 417 -2.85 15.04 10.55
CA ALA A 417 -3.64 13.82 10.47
C ALA A 417 -2.93 12.68 11.21
N ALA A 418 -3.46 12.29 12.37
CA ALA A 418 -2.91 11.23 13.20
C ALA A 418 -3.98 10.49 14.02
N GLY A 419 -3.67 9.28 14.49
CA GLY A 419 -4.34 8.69 15.65
C GLY A 419 -3.81 9.28 16.97
N LYS A 420 -4.02 8.56 18.09
CA LYS A 420 -3.46 8.97 19.40
C LYS A 420 -1.93 8.82 19.38
N ILE A 421 -1.23 9.95 19.24
CA ILE A 421 0.23 10.06 19.33
C ILE A 421 0.71 9.51 20.69
N TYR A 422 1.80 8.73 20.66
CA TYR A 422 2.46 8.23 21.86
C TYR A 422 3.06 9.40 22.67
N GLN A 423 2.82 9.45 23.99
CA GLN A 423 3.19 10.55 24.89
C GLN A 423 3.03 11.95 24.25
N ALA A 424 1.82 12.23 23.76
CA ALA A 424 1.53 13.35 22.85
C ALA A 424 2.02 14.72 23.35
N GLU A 425 1.91 15.02 24.64
CA GLU A 425 2.38 16.27 25.25
C GLU A 425 3.90 16.46 25.06
N LYS A 426 4.70 15.46 25.46
CA LYS A 426 6.16 15.43 25.27
C LYS A 426 6.53 15.57 23.79
N TYR A 427 5.99 14.69 22.94
CA TYR A 427 6.48 14.56 21.57
C TYR A 427 5.97 15.64 20.61
N MET A 428 4.79 16.24 20.85
CA MET A 428 4.27 17.33 20.00
C MET A 428 4.81 18.71 20.36
N ALA A 429 5.34 18.92 21.58
CA ALA A 429 5.81 20.23 22.02
C ALA A 429 6.89 20.86 21.10
N PRO A 430 7.94 20.14 20.65
CA PRO A 430 8.93 20.72 19.72
C PRO A 430 8.35 21.03 18.34
N LEU A 431 7.36 20.27 17.87
CA LEU A 431 6.67 20.57 16.61
C LEU A 431 5.87 21.88 16.73
N LYS A 432 5.19 22.11 17.87
CA LYS A 432 4.52 23.38 18.20
C LYS A 432 5.48 24.55 18.36
N GLN A 433 6.67 24.32 18.91
CA GLN A 433 7.73 25.35 18.98
C GLN A 433 8.20 25.78 17.59
N MET A 434 8.40 24.83 16.66
CA MET A 434 8.80 25.14 15.28
C MET A 434 7.69 25.74 14.42
N PHE A 435 6.43 25.37 14.69
CA PHE A 435 5.24 25.76 13.93
C PHE A 435 4.05 26.05 14.88
N PRO A 436 3.88 27.29 15.37
CA PRO A 436 2.77 27.64 16.27
C PRO A 436 1.38 27.43 15.65
N HIS A 437 1.25 27.53 14.32
CA HIS A 437 0.00 27.37 13.58
C HIS A 437 -0.31 25.90 13.23
N LEU A 438 -0.36 25.05 14.26
CA LEU A 438 -0.71 23.63 14.17
C LEU A 438 -2.17 23.37 14.52
N GLU A 439 -2.85 22.66 13.63
CA GLU A 439 -4.26 22.30 13.73
C GLU A 439 -4.42 20.77 13.67
N THR A 440 -5.41 20.23 14.38
CA THR A 440 -5.85 18.83 14.27
C THR A 440 -7.37 18.80 14.06
N LYS A 441 -7.95 17.62 13.81
CA LYS A 441 -9.41 17.47 13.80
C LYS A 441 -10.06 18.00 15.09
N ASP A 442 -9.42 17.76 16.23
CA ASP A 442 -9.90 18.13 17.57
C ASP A 442 -9.75 19.64 17.89
N THR A 443 -9.02 20.42 17.08
CA THR A 443 -8.98 21.89 17.16
C THR A 443 -9.84 22.56 16.08
N LEU A 444 -9.94 21.96 14.90
CA LEU A 444 -10.73 22.50 13.78
C LEU A 444 -12.24 22.30 13.92
N ALA A 445 -12.69 21.27 14.63
CA ALA A 445 -14.11 20.93 14.76
C ALA A 445 -14.52 20.89 16.24
N SER A 446 -15.72 21.38 16.53
CA SER A 446 -16.18 21.47 17.91
C SER A 446 -16.37 20.06 18.54
N PRO A 447 -16.36 19.94 19.88
CA PRO A 447 -16.58 18.65 20.55
C PRO A 447 -17.91 17.99 20.15
N GLU A 448 -18.93 18.81 19.83
CA GLU A 448 -20.28 18.45 19.38
C GLU A 448 -20.28 18.06 17.90
N GLU A 449 -19.64 18.85 17.03
CA GLU A 449 -19.48 18.51 15.60
C GLU A 449 -18.75 17.17 15.42
N LEU A 450 -17.76 16.88 16.26
CA LEU A 450 -17.03 15.61 16.26
C LEU A 450 -17.78 14.46 16.96
N ALA A 451 -18.79 14.74 17.79
CA ALA A 451 -19.44 13.71 18.61
C ALA A 451 -20.01 12.54 17.79
N PRO A 452 -20.71 12.74 16.65
CA PRO A 452 -21.22 11.66 15.81
C PRO A 452 -20.14 10.77 15.15
N PHE A 453 -18.86 11.17 15.21
CA PHE A 453 -17.74 10.46 14.58
C PHE A 453 -16.83 9.77 15.60
N LYS A 454 -16.91 10.14 16.88
CA LYS A 454 -16.13 9.49 17.97
C LYS A 454 -16.50 8.00 18.05
N GLY A 455 -15.48 7.15 18.25
CA GLY A 455 -15.60 5.69 18.16
C GLY A 455 -15.46 5.10 16.74
N HIS A 456 -15.81 5.85 15.69
CA HIS A 456 -15.79 5.38 14.30
C HIS A 456 -14.49 5.76 13.60
N SER A 457 -13.44 4.95 13.78
CA SER A 457 -12.09 5.29 13.30
C SER A 457 -11.98 5.47 11.78
N SER A 458 -12.81 4.80 10.97
CA SER A 458 -12.86 4.99 9.51
C SER A 458 -13.55 6.29 9.12
N ARG A 459 -14.57 6.73 9.86
CA ARG A 459 -15.28 8.00 9.63
C ARG A 459 -14.40 9.19 10.04
N LEU A 460 -13.69 9.09 11.18
CA LEU A 460 -12.65 10.06 11.57
C LEU A 460 -11.50 10.12 10.54
N ALA A 461 -11.04 8.98 10.06
CA ALA A 461 -10.01 8.93 9.01
C ALA A 461 -10.46 9.52 7.67
N ALA A 462 -11.77 9.62 7.40
CA ALA A 462 -12.32 10.25 6.21
C ALA A 462 -12.33 11.80 6.32
N LEU A 463 -12.54 12.34 7.53
CA LEU A 463 -12.31 13.77 7.81
C LEU A 463 -10.83 14.11 7.58
N ASP A 464 -9.91 13.37 8.23
CA ASP A 464 -8.46 13.53 8.05
C ASP A 464 -8.04 13.43 6.57
N TYR A 465 -8.59 12.44 5.84
CA TYR A 465 -8.32 12.24 4.42
C TYR A 465 -8.71 13.46 3.58
N THR A 466 -9.87 14.07 3.85
CA THR A 466 -10.37 15.20 3.07
C THR A 466 -9.60 16.49 3.35
N VAL A 467 -9.26 16.78 4.61
CA VAL A 467 -8.39 17.94 4.92
C VAL A 467 -6.99 17.77 4.33
N CYS A 468 -6.47 16.53 4.25
CA CYS A 468 -5.22 16.25 3.55
C CYS A 468 -5.35 16.22 2.01
N LEU A 469 -6.56 16.06 1.47
CA LEU A 469 -6.82 16.08 0.03
C LEU A 469 -6.66 17.49 -0.52
N HIS A 470 -7.22 18.49 0.18
CA HIS A 470 -7.25 19.89 -0.26
C HIS A 470 -6.06 20.76 0.16
N SER A 471 -5.12 20.25 0.97
CA SER A 471 -3.90 21.00 1.35
C SER A 471 -3.00 21.31 0.15
N GLU A 472 -2.26 22.41 0.17
CA GLU A 472 -1.28 22.73 -0.88
C GLU A 472 -0.20 21.64 -0.96
N VAL A 473 0.33 21.20 0.19
CA VAL A 473 1.37 20.16 0.29
C VAL A 473 0.91 19.05 1.23
N PHE A 474 1.04 17.79 0.82
CA PHE A 474 0.82 16.62 1.68
C PHE A 474 2.15 15.96 2.09
N VAL A 475 2.32 15.61 3.37
CA VAL A 475 3.53 15.02 3.94
C VAL A 475 3.21 13.67 4.57
N SER A 476 3.98 12.63 4.22
CA SER A 476 3.72 11.25 4.68
C SER A 476 4.91 10.68 5.46
N THR A 477 4.85 10.68 6.80
CA THR A 477 5.97 10.25 7.67
C THR A 477 6.19 8.72 7.70
N GLN A 478 5.20 7.95 7.28
CA GLN A 478 5.25 6.49 7.19
C GLN A 478 4.41 6.01 6.00
N GLY A 479 4.80 4.89 5.39
CA GLY A 479 4.01 4.24 4.33
C GLY A 479 2.76 3.53 4.88
N GLY A 480 1.71 3.43 4.06
CA GLY A 480 0.47 2.76 4.41
C GLY A 480 -0.64 3.06 3.40
N ASN A 481 -1.84 2.51 3.62
CA ASN A 481 -2.94 2.65 2.67
C ASN A 481 -3.52 4.08 2.60
N PHE A 482 -3.42 4.87 3.67
CA PHE A 482 -3.85 6.28 3.66
C PHE A 482 -3.03 7.13 2.66
N PRO A 483 -1.69 7.27 2.78
CA PRO A 483 -0.92 8.03 1.81
C PRO A 483 -0.91 7.38 0.40
N HIS A 484 -1.09 6.06 0.32
CA HIS A 484 -1.27 5.36 -0.97
C HIS A 484 -2.45 5.94 -1.75
N PHE A 485 -3.66 5.88 -1.19
CA PHE A 485 -4.89 6.34 -1.85
C PHE A 485 -5.00 7.87 -1.92
N LEU A 486 -4.44 8.59 -0.94
CA LEU A 486 -4.49 10.05 -0.96
C LEU A 486 -3.62 10.64 -2.08
N VAL A 487 -2.40 10.13 -2.27
CA VAL A 487 -1.49 10.68 -3.29
C VAL A 487 -2.01 10.47 -4.71
N GLY A 488 -2.63 9.32 -5.01
CA GLY A 488 -3.28 9.11 -6.30
C GLY A 488 -4.49 10.02 -6.52
N HIS A 489 -5.31 10.24 -5.47
CA HIS A 489 -6.49 11.10 -5.57
C HIS A 489 -6.12 12.59 -5.69
N ARG A 490 -5.10 13.05 -4.95
CA ARG A 490 -4.51 14.38 -5.15
C ARG A 490 -4.01 14.55 -6.59
N ARG A 491 -3.28 13.58 -7.15
CA ARG A 491 -2.87 13.62 -8.57
C ARG A 491 -4.05 13.65 -9.55
N TYR A 492 -5.13 12.93 -9.25
CA TYR A 492 -6.34 12.89 -10.09
C TYR A 492 -7.05 14.26 -10.16
N LEU A 493 -7.17 14.95 -9.02
CA LEU A 493 -7.78 16.28 -8.95
C LEU A 493 -6.86 17.40 -9.45
N TYR A 494 -5.57 17.35 -9.15
CA TYR A 494 -4.58 18.38 -9.51
C TYR A 494 -3.80 17.99 -10.78
N GLU A 495 -4.51 17.75 -11.87
CA GLU A 495 -3.99 17.61 -13.25
C GLU A 495 -2.76 16.69 -13.46
N GLY A 496 -2.64 15.63 -12.66
CA GLY A 496 -1.54 14.67 -12.70
C GLY A 496 -0.36 14.97 -11.76
N HIS A 497 -0.30 16.17 -11.16
CA HIS A 497 0.74 16.56 -10.20
C HIS A 497 0.15 17.20 -8.94
N ALA A 498 0.40 16.58 -7.79
CA ALA A 498 0.11 17.20 -6.50
C ALA A 498 1.31 17.11 -5.55
N LYS A 499 1.72 18.27 -5.02
CA LYS A 499 2.87 18.42 -4.12
C LYS A 499 2.74 17.46 -2.94
N THR A 500 3.72 16.57 -2.84
CA THR A 500 3.74 15.41 -1.94
C THR A 500 5.15 15.18 -1.45
N ILE A 501 5.38 15.28 -0.14
CA ILE A 501 6.66 15.01 0.50
C ILE A 501 6.64 13.59 1.08
N LYS A 502 7.52 12.73 0.56
CA LYS A 502 7.76 11.38 1.10
C LYS A 502 9.25 11.25 1.43
N PRO A 503 9.67 11.50 2.68
CA PRO A 503 11.07 11.61 3.02
C PRO A 503 11.85 10.29 2.85
N ASP A 504 13.11 10.41 2.47
CA ASP A 504 14.08 9.32 2.57
C ASP A 504 14.52 9.18 4.03
N LYS A 505 13.81 8.31 4.77
CA LYS A 505 14.07 8.10 6.20
C LYS A 505 15.45 7.51 6.50
N ARG A 506 16.15 6.93 5.51
CA ARG A 506 17.53 6.46 5.70
C ARG A 506 18.50 7.64 5.72
N LYS A 507 18.30 8.60 4.82
CA LYS A 507 19.02 9.89 4.86
C LYS A 507 18.67 10.68 6.12
N LEU A 508 17.39 10.77 6.50
CA LEU A 508 17.00 11.45 7.74
C LEU A 508 17.66 10.84 8.98
N ALA A 509 17.74 9.51 9.08
CA ALA A 509 18.42 8.85 10.19
C ALA A 509 19.89 9.32 10.32
N LEU A 510 20.62 9.43 9.20
CA LEU A 510 22.00 9.94 9.19
C LEU A 510 22.10 11.42 9.59
N LEU A 511 21.17 12.27 9.12
CA LEU A 511 21.14 13.70 9.47
C LEU A 511 20.82 13.92 10.96
N PHE A 512 19.90 13.14 11.52
CA PHE A 512 19.46 13.22 12.92
C PHE A 512 20.36 12.45 13.91
N ASP A 513 21.43 11.81 13.46
CA ASP A 513 22.46 11.17 14.30
C ASP A 513 23.80 11.94 14.29
N ASN A 514 23.82 13.13 13.68
CA ASN A 514 25.00 14.00 13.63
C ASN A 514 24.76 15.36 14.32
N PRO A 515 24.95 15.46 15.66
CA PRO A 515 24.91 16.73 16.41
C PRO A 515 25.98 17.76 16.02
N ASN A 516 26.84 17.51 15.02
CA ASN A 516 27.83 18.47 14.53
C ASN A 516 27.53 18.90 13.08
N ILE A 517 26.35 18.58 12.53
CA ILE A 517 25.94 19.06 11.22
C ILE A 517 25.68 20.57 11.24
N ARG A 518 26.22 21.29 10.25
CA ARG A 518 25.99 22.73 10.09
C ARG A 518 24.64 22.97 9.45
N TRP A 519 23.95 24.04 9.85
CA TRP A 519 22.63 24.41 9.29
C TRP A 519 22.60 24.46 7.76
N LYS A 520 23.61 25.08 7.12
CA LYS A 520 23.74 25.16 5.65
C LYS A 520 23.82 23.78 4.96
N ASP A 521 24.38 22.78 5.64
CA ASP A 521 24.52 21.42 5.10
C ASP A 521 23.27 20.58 5.34
N PHE A 522 22.66 20.72 6.51
CA PHE A 522 21.36 20.12 6.85
C PHE A 522 20.24 20.63 5.91
N LYS A 523 20.13 21.95 5.74
CA LYS A 523 19.16 22.62 4.86
C LYS A 523 19.33 22.18 3.40
N ARG A 524 20.57 22.15 2.88
CA ARG A 524 20.85 21.67 1.51
C ARG A 524 20.36 20.24 1.27
N GLN A 525 20.68 19.30 2.17
CA GLN A 525 20.26 17.89 2.06
C GLN A 525 18.74 17.72 2.07
N LEU A 526 18.02 18.57 2.79
CA LEU A 526 16.56 18.55 2.88
C LEU A 526 15.89 19.23 1.69
N GLN A 527 16.43 20.34 1.19
CA GLN A 527 16.01 20.96 -0.08
C GLN A 527 16.25 20.02 -1.28
N ASP A 528 17.36 19.26 -1.29
CA ASP A 528 17.57 18.20 -2.27
C ASP A 528 16.51 17.08 -2.14
N MET A 529 16.21 16.62 -0.92
CA MET A 529 15.16 15.61 -0.67
C MET A 529 13.77 16.10 -1.13
N LEU A 530 13.50 17.39 -1.00
CA LEU A 530 12.28 18.06 -1.43
C LEU A 530 12.17 18.08 -2.96
N ARG A 531 13.24 18.50 -3.67
CA ARG A 531 13.30 18.47 -5.14
C ARG A 531 13.14 17.04 -5.70
N HIS A 532 13.68 16.04 -5.03
CA HIS A 532 13.48 14.63 -5.39
C HIS A 532 12.04 14.13 -5.14
N SER A 533 11.30 14.78 -4.25
CA SER A 533 9.88 14.48 -3.99
C SER A 533 8.99 15.14 -5.06
N ASP A 534 9.28 16.39 -5.43
CA ASP A 534 8.65 17.15 -6.52
C ASP A 534 8.70 16.38 -7.85
N VAL A 535 9.91 15.95 -8.26
CA VAL A 535 10.13 15.12 -9.47
C VAL A 535 9.32 13.82 -9.47
N LYS A 536 9.10 13.19 -8.31
CA LYS A 536 8.27 11.98 -8.19
C LYS A 536 6.77 12.29 -8.23
N GLY A 537 6.37 13.54 -8.02
CA GLY A 537 4.99 13.99 -8.13
C GLY A 537 4.39 13.81 -9.53
N VAL A 538 5.20 13.88 -10.59
CA VAL A 538 4.79 13.68 -11.99
C VAL A 538 4.98 12.25 -12.52
N GLU A 539 5.44 11.29 -11.69
CA GLU A 539 5.74 9.93 -12.14
C GLU A 539 4.46 9.18 -12.60
N THR A 540 4.49 8.59 -13.80
CA THR A 540 3.41 7.75 -14.34
C THR A 540 3.49 6.31 -13.82
N ARG A 541 2.39 5.57 -13.96
CA ARG A 541 2.28 4.20 -13.44
C ARG A 541 3.18 3.22 -14.21
N LYS A 542 4.09 2.58 -13.48
CA LYS A 542 4.84 1.39 -13.94
C LYS A 542 3.95 0.13 -13.87
N PRO A 543 4.21 -0.94 -14.65
CA PRO A 543 3.34 -2.14 -14.68
C PRO A 543 3.09 -2.81 -13.32
N SER A 544 4.08 -2.79 -12.41
CA SER A 544 3.99 -3.26 -11.03
C SER A 544 3.51 -2.20 -10.03
N GLY A 545 3.31 -0.96 -10.48
CA GLY A 545 2.83 0.16 -9.70
C GLY A 545 1.31 0.13 -9.49
N SER A 546 0.87 0.63 -8.34
CA SER A 546 -0.56 0.67 -8.01
C SER A 546 -1.26 1.86 -8.65
N LEU A 547 -2.37 1.56 -9.35
CA LEU A 547 -3.34 2.51 -9.89
C LEU A 547 -3.74 3.60 -8.88
N TYR A 548 -3.96 3.19 -7.62
CA TYR A 548 -4.44 4.09 -6.57
C TYR A 548 -3.36 5.05 -6.02
N THR A 549 -2.08 4.88 -6.39
CA THR A 549 -1.02 5.89 -6.19
C THR A 549 -0.72 6.67 -7.47
N TYR A 550 -0.77 5.98 -8.61
CA TYR A 550 -0.39 6.50 -9.93
C TYR A 550 -1.56 6.29 -10.90
N PRO A 551 -2.47 7.27 -11.04
CA PRO A 551 -3.67 7.14 -11.89
C PRO A 551 -3.38 7.27 -13.39
N MET A 552 -2.23 7.81 -13.79
CA MET A 552 -1.85 8.03 -15.19
C MET A 552 -1.06 6.83 -15.73
N PRO A 553 -1.39 6.28 -16.92
CA PRO A 553 -2.41 6.75 -17.87
C PRO A 553 -3.79 6.08 -17.73
N ASP A 554 -3.96 5.04 -16.92
CA ASP A 554 -5.19 4.22 -16.86
C ASP A 554 -6.49 5.00 -16.59
N CYS A 555 -6.43 6.06 -15.77
CA CYS A 555 -7.59 6.86 -15.36
C CYS A 555 -7.57 8.30 -15.91
N MET A 556 -6.48 8.70 -16.57
CA MET A 556 -6.22 10.10 -16.94
C MET A 556 -5.50 10.19 -18.28
N CYS A 557 -5.93 11.15 -19.09
CA CYS A 557 -5.38 11.41 -20.41
C CYS A 557 -4.57 12.68 -20.37
N LYS A 558 -3.59 12.82 -21.26
CA LYS A 558 -2.95 14.11 -21.51
C LYS A 558 -3.97 15.09 -22.08
N HIS A 559 -3.73 16.38 -21.90
CA HIS A 559 -4.31 17.36 -22.81
C HIS A 559 -3.77 17.11 -24.23
N ALA A 560 -4.59 17.33 -25.25
CA ALA A 560 -4.08 17.41 -26.61
C ALA A 560 -3.28 18.71 -26.72
N ASP A 561 -1.99 18.61 -27.07
CA ASP A 561 -1.17 19.79 -27.34
C ASP A 561 -1.76 20.49 -28.56
N GLY A 562 -2.36 21.66 -28.36
CA GLY A 562 -3.01 22.48 -29.39
C GLY A 562 -2.01 23.13 -30.34
N ARG A 563 -1.26 22.32 -31.08
CA ARG A 563 -0.56 22.76 -32.28
C ARG A 563 -1.58 22.89 -33.40
N ASN A 564 -1.72 24.10 -33.93
CA ASN A 564 -2.47 24.33 -35.14
C ASN A 564 -1.76 23.61 -36.30
N ASP A 565 -2.33 22.53 -36.81
CA ASP A 565 -2.04 22.04 -38.16
C ASP A 565 -2.68 22.98 -39.19
N ASN A 566 -2.24 24.25 -39.19
CA ASN A 566 -2.36 25.14 -40.34
C ASN A 566 -1.30 24.74 -41.38
N GLY A 567 -1.33 23.46 -41.76
CA GLY A 567 -0.51 22.90 -42.84
C GLY A 567 -1.11 23.33 -44.17
N ASN A 568 -0.55 24.39 -44.76
CA ASN A 568 -1.01 25.05 -45.98
C ASN A 568 -1.60 24.12 -47.04
N THR A 569 -2.93 24.17 -47.23
CA THR A 569 -3.58 23.83 -48.49
C THR A 569 -3.43 24.99 -49.49
N THR A 570 -2.19 25.35 -49.81
CA THR A 570 -1.89 26.16 -51.01
C THR A 570 -2.18 25.32 -52.24
N GLY A 571 -3.36 25.48 -52.80
CA GLY A 571 -3.71 24.88 -54.09
C GLY A 571 -2.81 25.44 -55.20
N LEU A 572 -2.44 24.56 -56.13
CA LEU A 572 -1.95 24.94 -57.45
C LEU A 572 -2.87 24.28 -58.49
N SER A 573 -3.13 25.05 -59.55
CA SER A 573 -3.93 24.72 -60.73
C SER A 573 -3.31 23.61 -61.57
#